data_AF-A0A7S2JAP9-F1
#
_entry.id   AF-A0A7S2JAP9-F1
#
_cell.length_a   1.000
_cell.length_b   1.000
_cell.length_c   1.000
_cell.angle_alpha   90.00
_cell.angle_beta   90.00
_cell.angle_gamma   90.00
#
_symmetry.space_group_name_H-M   'P 1'
#
loop_
_entity.id
_entity.type
_entity.pdbx_description
1 polymer ?
#
loop_
_entity_poly.entity_id
_entity_poly.type
_entity_poly.pdbx_seq_one_letter_code
_entity_poly.pdbx_strand_id
1 'polypeptide(L)'
;PNGEDLLVGHTTWDDFGKMTRVFKYYTFILPGSDAVARRIGFSSYPGCVSSTDSFYMMDSGLAAMDTTLEVLNTRLYDRVPDFPANPRVPNFLHVMAINRMAATASAWTSMYANGAGGVPSAQWVVVDYNQFEPGRTLSDNTLRLVEQVPGLTYQADMTGLLRTRGYWASYNRPYSAEVRQFSGHSSAEEMYGSLYSFADSPRATIFKHLAPAVRSMFGMRHVMNRNVYPNENVLPGTPGHAISARMDLDEENPLPNGGIDAKVVNRCLFRRLQCQAISGPTHDDVPVFRWTAANGDDLFPRWPHLGLPDVWNFRWVHVTPARLLPNAADTC
;
A
#
# COMPACT_ATOMS: atom_id res chain seq x y z
N PRO A 1 -12.05 13.50 11.89
CA PRO A 1 -12.02 14.84 12.49
C PRO A 1 -11.67 14.73 13.97
N ASN A 2 -11.16 15.80 14.57
CA ASN A 2 -10.93 15.89 16.02
C ASN A 2 -10.03 14.78 16.61
N GLY A 3 -9.30 14.04 15.77
CA GLY A 3 -8.51 12.89 16.19
C GLY A 3 -9.34 11.74 16.78
N GLU A 4 -10.62 11.58 16.44
CA GLU A 4 -11.50 10.54 17.01
C GLU A 4 -11.07 9.11 16.63
N ASP A 5 -10.52 8.95 15.42
CA ASP A 5 -9.99 7.69 14.92
C ASP A 5 -8.82 7.96 13.96
N LEU A 6 -8.01 6.93 13.73
CA LEU A 6 -6.92 6.93 12.76
C LEU A 6 -7.13 5.74 11.82
N LEU A 7 -7.32 6.06 10.54
CA LEU A 7 -7.61 5.07 9.50
C LEU A 7 -6.40 4.90 8.60
N VAL A 8 -6.10 3.65 8.25
CA VAL A 8 -5.04 3.26 7.34
C VAL A 8 -5.64 2.40 6.23
N GLY A 9 -5.28 2.69 4.99
CA GLY A 9 -5.77 1.98 3.81
C GLY A 9 -4.66 1.75 2.79
N HIS A 10 -4.71 0.61 2.09
CA HIS A 10 -3.78 0.26 1.02
C HIS A 10 -4.49 -0.53 -0.08
N THR A 11 -4.26 -0.15 -1.33
CA THR A 11 -4.78 -0.81 -2.54
C THR A 11 -3.60 -1.29 -3.36
N THR A 12 -3.43 -2.61 -3.50
CA THR A 12 -2.34 -3.17 -4.31
C THR A 12 -2.66 -3.02 -5.78
N TRP A 13 -1.68 -2.56 -6.57
CA TRP A 13 -1.76 -2.63 -8.02
C TRP A 13 -0.84 -3.72 -8.56
N ASP A 14 -1.37 -4.64 -9.35
CA ASP A 14 -0.57 -5.67 -10.02
C ASP A 14 -1.34 -6.30 -11.20
N ASP A 15 -0.69 -7.24 -11.89
CA ASP A 15 -1.35 -8.09 -12.88
C ASP A 15 -2.46 -8.91 -12.24
N PHE A 16 -3.61 -8.99 -12.90
CA PHE A 16 -4.76 -9.75 -12.45
C PHE A 16 -4.47 -11.26 -12.34
N GLY A 17 -3.46 -11.75 -13.05
CA GLY A 17 -2.98 -13.13 -12.91
C GLY A 17 -2.40 -13.46 -11.51
N LYS A 18 -2.06 -12.45 -10.71
CA LYS A 18 -1.57 -12.62 -9.34
C LYS A 18 -2.67 -12.69 -8.29
N MET A 19 -3.94 -12.68 -8.69
CA MET A 19 -5.06 -12.62 -7.73
C MET A 19 -5.32 -13.93 -6.95
N THR A 20 -4.40 -14.89 -6.95
CA THR A 20 -4.42 -15.99 -5.97
C THR A 20 -3.95 -15.46 -4.62
N ARG A 21 -4.89 -15.01 -3.78
CA ARG A 21 -4.59 -14.29 -2.53
C ARG A 21 -4.66 -15.15 -1.28
N VAL A 22 -3.80 -14.85 -0.31
CA VAL A 22 -3.85 -15.43 1.05
C VAL A 22 -3.55 -14.33 2.06
N PHE A 23 -4.48 -14.06 2.98
CA PHE A 23 -4.18 -13.25 4.16
C PHE A 23 -3.56 -14.13 5.25
N LYS A 24 -2.44 -13.69 5.84
CA LYS A 24 -1.65 -14.50 6.77
C LYS A 24 -1.56 -13.86 8.14
N TYR A 25 -1.56 -14.71 9.15
CA TYR A 25 -1.20 -14.36 10.52
C TYR A 25 -0.07 -15.26 10.97
N TYR A 26 1.12 -14.68 11.21
CA TYR A 26 2.25 -15.40 11.77
C TYR A 26 2.39 -15.07 13.24
N THR A 27 2.35 -16.09 14.09
CA THR A 27 2.66 -15.98 15.52
C THR A 27 3.91 -16.81 15.79
N PHE A 28 5.05 -16.15 15.97
CA PHE A 28 6.29 -16.83 16.33
C PHE A 28 6.77 -16.35 17.69
N ILE A 29 7.07 -17.30 18.58
CA ILE A 29 7.78 -17.07 19.82
C ILE A 29 9.23 -17.43 19.53
N LEU A 30 10.13 -16.44 19.64
CA LEU A 30 11.55 -16.58 19.32
C LEU A 30 12.36 -16.32 20.61
N PRO A 31 12.51 -17.33 21.50
CA PRO A 31 13.25 -17.17 22.74
C PRO A 31 14.69 -16.73 22.48
N GLY A 32 15.20 -15.79 23.28
CA GLY A 32 16.56 -15.27 23.13
C GLY A 32 16.76 -14.27 21.98
N SER A 33 15.69 -13.89 21.26
CA SER A 33 15.72 -12.78 20.31
C SER A 33 15.18 -11.49 20.94
N ASP A 34 15.61 -10.34 20.43
CA ASP A 34 15.06 -9.02 20.79
C ASP A 34 13.76 -8.70 20.01
N ALA A 35 13.01 -9.74 19.60
CA ALA A 35 11.78 -9.56 18.85
C ALA A 35 10.70 -8.89 19.71
N VAL A 36 10.23 -7.74 19.25
CA VAL A 36 9.14 -6.97 19.83
C VAL A 36 7.79 -7.49 19.33
N ALA A 37 7.63 -7.63 18.01
CA ALA A 37 6.40 -8.17 17.43
C ALA A 37 6.44 -9.70 17.37
N ARG A 38 5.48 -10.35 18.03
CA ARG A 38 5.32 -11.81 18.02
C ARG A 38 4.30 -12.23 16.99
N ARG A 39 3.24 -11.44 16.82
CA ARG A 39 2.14 -11.67 15.89
C ARG A 39 2.08 -10.59 14.82
N ILE A 40 2.09 -11.03 13.56
CA ILE A 40 2.03 -10.15 12.38
C ILE A 40 0.91 -10.66 11.46
N GLY A 41 -0.04 -9.78 11.16
CA GLY A 41 -1.09 -10.00 10.16
C GLY A 41 -0.80 -9.23 8.88
N PHE A 42 -0.94 -9.84 7.71
CA PHE A 42 -0.63 -9.19 6.42
C PHE A 42 -1.31 -9.86 5.23
N SER A 43 -1.61 -9.08 4.18
CA SER A 43 -2.07 -9.59 2.89
C SER A 43 -0.89 -10.19 2.12
N SER A 44 -1.09 -11.29 1.39
CA SER A 44 0.00 -12.06 0.75
C SER A 44 -0.53 -12.97 -0.36
N TYR A 45 0.32 -13.89 -0.80
CA TYR A 45 0.11 -14.85 -1.90
C TYR A 45 0.64 -16.24 -1.49
N PRO A 46 0.20 -17.35 -2.09
CA PRO A 46 0.77 -18.66 -1.84
C PRO A 46 2.30 -18.68 -2.00
N GLY A 47 3.01 -19.35 -1.09
CA GLY A 47 4.47 -19.46 -1.13
C GLY A 47 5.26 -18.23 -0.66
N CYS A 48 4.69 -17.02 -0.70
CA CYS A 48 5.36 -15.82 -0.20
C CYS A 48 5.47 -15.83 1.33
N VAL A 49 6.65 -15.56 1.90
CA VAL A 49 6.84 -15.48 3.36
C VAL A 49 6.62 -14.06 3.92
N SER A 50 6.37 -13.09 3.04
CA SER A 50 6.12 -11.68 3.31
C SER A 50 4.86 -11.22 2.54
N SER A 51 4.48 -9.95 2.68
CA SER A 51 3.25 -9.41 2.07
C SER A 51 3.33 -9.25 0.56
N THR A 52 4.46 -8.74 0.07
CA THR A 52 4.69 -8.31 -1.32
C THR A 52 3.78 -7.22 -1.86
N ASP A 53 2.68 -6.88 -1.18
CA ASP A 53 1.76 -5.78 -1.54
C ASP A 53 2.38 -4.37 -1.36
N SER A 54 2.83 -3.91 -0.18
CA SER A 54 2.80 -4.52 1.16
C SER A 54 1.81 -3.87 2.14
N PHE A 55 1.18 -4.68 3.01
CA PHE A 55 0.38 -4.21 4.15
C PHE A 55 0.56 -5.12 5.37
N TYR A 56 1.05 -4.58 6.49
CA TYR A 56 1.31 -5.29 7.74
C TYR A 56 0.62 -4.63 8.93
N MET A 57 0.08 -5.45 9.82
CA MET A 57 -0.37 -5.08 11.17
C MET A 57 0.39 -5.93 12.19
N MET A 58 1.04 -5.28 13.15
CA MET A 58 1.93 -5.92 14.09
C MET A 58 1.45 -5.71 15.53
N ASP A 59 1.57 -6.72 16.38
CA ASP A 59 1.24 -6.62 17.81
C ASP A 59 2.20 -5.72 18.61
N SER A 60 3.30 -5.27 18.00
CA SER A 60 4.12 -4.16 18.51
C SER A 60 3.38 -2.80 18.50
N GLY A 61 2.23 -2.71 17.83
CA GLY A 61 1.46 -1.48 17.68
C GLY A 61 1.69 -0.75 16.36
N LEU A 62 2.52 -1.31 15.47
CA LEU A 62 2.87 -0.70 14.19
C LEU A 62 2.00 -1.24 13.04
N ALA A 63 1.55 -0.34 12.18
CA ALA A 63 1.11 -0.68 10.82
C ALA A 63 2.16 -0.19 9.82
N ALA A 64 2.54 -1.03 8.86
CA ALA A 64 3.51 -0.69 7.84
C ALA A 64 2.99 -1.06 6.46
N MET A 65 3.16 -0.16 5.49
CA MET A 65 2.75 -0.37 4.11
C MET A 65 3.69 0.40 3.17
N ASP A 66 3.74 -0.01 1.91
CA ASP A 66 4.56 0.68 0.92
C ASP A 66 3.84 0.92 -0.39
N THR A 67 4.29 1.91 -1.15
CA THR A 67 4.07 1.94 -2.59
C THR A 67 5.42 1.99 -3.30
N THR A 68 5.59 1.16 -4.32
CA THR A 68 6.81 1.13 -5.14
C THR A 68 7.05 2.51 -5.77
N LEU A 69 8.29 2.99 -5.71
CA LEU A 69 8.68 4.22 -6.40
C LEU A 69 9.22 3.89 -7.78
N GLU A 70 8.73 4.60 -8.79
CA GLU A 70 9.32 4.55 -10.12
C GLU A 70 10.77 5.08 -10.06
N VAL A 71 11.66 4.52 -10.88
CA VAL A 71 13.03 5.02 -11.04
C VAL A 71 13.20 5.39 -12.50
N LEU A 72 13.09 6.69 -12.80
CA LEU A 72 13.15 7.22 -14.16
C LEU A 72 14.59 7.45 -14.62
N ASN A 73 15.51 7.68 -13.68
CA ASN A 73 16.95 7.70 -13.91
C ASN A 73 17.53 6.29 -13.74
N THR A 74 17.64 5.55 -14.85
CA THR A 74 18.13 4.15 -14.81
C THR A 74 19.58 4.02 -14.38
N ARG A 75 20.40 5.07 -14.47
CA ARG A 75 21.79 5.07 -13.97
C ARG A 75 21.88 4.87 -12.45
N LEU A 76 20.78 5.00 -11.72
CA LEU A 76 20.76 4.65 -10.29
C LEU A 76 21.07 3.17 -10.06
N TYR A 77 20.75 2.30 -11.01
CA TYR A 77 21.02 0.87 -10.86
C TYR A 77 22.52 0.55 -10.84
N ASP A 78 23.38 1.40 -11.40
CA ASP A 78 24.85 1.27 -11.27
C ASP A 78 25.33 1.42 -9.81
N ARG A 79 24.47 1.92 -8.92
CA ARG A 79 24.71 2.06 -7.48
C ARG A 79 24.19 0.87 -6.68
N VAL A 80 23.47 -0.05 -7.32
CA VAL A 80 23.08 -1.31 -6.68
C VAL A 80 24.35 -2.12 -6.52
N PRO A 81 24.76 -2.43 -5.27
CA PRO A 81 26.02 -3.11 -5.07
C PRO A 81 25.98 -4.53 -5.64
N ASP A 82 27.02 -4.91 -6.39
CA ASP A 82 27.13 -6.25 -6.94
C ASP A 82 27.40 -7.30 -5.84
N PHE A 83 26.65 -8.40 -5.90
CA PHE A 83 27.00 -9.62 -5.17
C PHE A 83 28.27 -10.23 -5.82
N PRO A 84 29.28 -10.69 -5.05
CA PRO A 84 29.32 -10.84 -3.59
C PRO A 84 30.05 -9.71 -2.84
N ALA A 85 30.51 -8.65 -3.51
CA ALA A 85 31.39 -7.64 -2.91
C ALA A 85 30.70 -6.82 -1.81
N ASN A 86 29.37 -6.73 -1.84
CA ASN A 86 28.57 -6.04 -0.83
C ASN A 86 27.25 -6.80 -0.59
N PRO A 87 27.30 -7.95 0.12
CA PRO A 87 26.14 -8.81 0.28
C PRO A 87 25.08 -8.10 1.12
N ARG A 88 23.88 -7.97 0.55
CA ARG A 88 22.71 -7.37 1.20
C ARG A 88 21.64 -8.43 1.42
N VAL A 89 20.88 -8.27 2.48
CA VAL A 89 19.70 -9.11 2.75
C VAL A 89 18.62 -8.72 1.73
N PRO A 90 18.03 -9.69 0.99
CA PRO A 90 16.89 -9.42 0.13
C PRO A 90 15.79 -8.64 0.87
N ASN A 91 15.21 -7.63 0.21
CA ASN A 91 14.31 -6.69 0.89
C ASN A 91 13.17 -7.38 1.66
N PHE A 92 12.58 -8.44 1.09
CA PHE A 92 11.49 -9.14 1.75
C PHE A 92 11.92 -9.80 3.08
N LEU A 93 13.16 -10.30 3.19
CA LEU A 93 13.71 -10.83 4.44
C LEU A 93 14.02 -9.69 5.41
N HIS A 94 14.57 -8.59 4.90
CA HIS A 94 14.88 -7.41 5.71
C HIS A 94 13.61 -6.81 6.33
N VAL A 95 12.56 -6.62 5.54
CA VAL A 95 11.24 -6.15 6.00
C VAL A 95 10.65 -7.06 7.07
N MET A 96 10.71 -8.38 6.88
CA MET A 96 10.21 -9.32 7.89
C MET A 96 11.04 -9.29 9.18
N ALA A 97 12.34 -9.06 9.10
CA ALA A 97 13.20 -8.88 10.28
C ALA A 97 12.86 -7.58 11.02
N ILE A 98 12.80 -6.43 10.35
CA ILE A 98 12.48 -5.15 11.00
C ILE A 98 11.06 -5.13 11.56
N ASN A 99 10.09 -5.77 10.89
CA ASN A 99 8.73 -5.91 11.41
C ASN A 99 8.69 -6.65 12.75
N ARG A 100 9.64 -7.56 13.01
CA ARG A 100 9.75 -8.23 14.30
C ARG A 100 10.48 -7.40 15.34
N MET A 101 11.46 -6.60 14.93
CA MET A 101 12.39 -5.94 15.84
C MET A 101 11.96 -4.52 16.25
N ALA A 102 11.23 -3.81 15.40
CA ALA A 102 10.91 -2.42 15.63
C ALA A 102 9.78 -2.25 16.67
N ALA A 103 10.07 -1.48 17.72
CA ALA A 103 9.10 -1.07 18.74
C ALA A 103 8.36 0.23 18.42
N THR A 104 8.94 1.07 17.55
CA THR A 104 8.39 2.38 17.19
C THR A 104 8.51 2.62 15.69
N ALA A 105 7.69 3.51 15.14
CA ALA A 105 7.79 3.87 13.72
C ALA A 105 9.17 4.49 13.39
N SER A 106 9.78 5.24 14.32
CA SER A 106 11.13 5.80 14.14
C SER A 106 12.22 4.73 14.09
N ALA A 107 12.15 3.73 14.98
CA ALA A 107 13.04 2.57 14.92
C ALA A 107 12.86 1.80 13.61
N TRP A 108 11.62 1.57 13.19
CA TRP A 108 11.32 0.87 11.94
C TRP A 108 11.97 1.54 10.73
N THR A 109 11.76 2.85 10.54
CA THR A 109 12.34 3.56 9.38
C THR A 109 13.85 3.62 9.44
N SER A 110 14.43 3.73 10.64
CA SER A 110 15.89 3.78 10.84
C SER A 110 16.54 2.44 10.50
N MET A 111 15.93 1.32 10.92
CA MET A 111 16.40 -0.02 10.57
C MET A 111 16.28 -0.28 9.07
N TYR A 112 15.15 0.11 8.46
CA TYR A 112 14.96 -0.01 7.01
C TYR A 112 16.05 0.74 6.23
N ALA A 113 16.33 1.99 6.62
CA ALA A 113 17.33 2.83 5.98
C ALA A 113 18.76 2.25 6.02
N ASN A 114 19.12 1.55 7.09
CA ASN A 114 20.46 1.00 7.25
C ASN A 114 20.68 -0.31 6.47
N GLY A 115 19.63 -1.12 6.29
CA GLY A 115 19.76 -2.45 5.70
C GLY A 115 19.35 -2.54 4.22
N ALA A 116 18.39 -1.75 3.75
CA ALA A 116 17.83 -1.90 2.40
C ALA A 116 18.72 -1.20 1.35
N GLY A 117 19.04 -1.92 0.26
CA GLY A 117 19.93 -1.45 -0.82
C GLY A 117 19.24 -0.59 -1.89
N GLY A 118 18.02 -0.12 -1.64
CA GLY A 118 17.20 0.60 -2.62
C GLY A 118 16.55 -0.29 -3.68
N VAL A 119 16.48 -1.61 -3.47
CA VAL A 119 15.83 -2.55 -4.40
C VAL A 119 14.89 -3.49 -3.63
N PRO A 120 13.57 -3.48 -3.92
CA PRO A 120 12.87 -2.51 -4.76
C PRO A 120 12.91 -1.10 -4.15
N SER A 121 12.84 -0.08 -5.01
CA SER A 121 12.63 1.31 -4.60
C SER A 121 11.20 1.48 -4.10
N ALA A 122 11.02 2.06 -2.92
CA ALA A 122 9.69 2.20 -2.32
C ALA A 122 9.61 3.38 -1.36
N GLN A 123 8.38 3.87 -1.18
CA GLN A 123 8.00 4.76 -0.10
C GLN A 123 7.26 3.92 0.95
N TRP A 124 7.91 3.68 2.09
CA TRP A 124 7.27 3.03 3.24
C TRP A 124 6.65 4.07 4.15
N VAL A 125 5.40 3.79 4.53
CA VAL A 125 4.61 4.55 5.48
C VAL A 125 4.40 3.67 6.71
N VAL A 126 4.89 4.15 7.86
CA VAL A 126 4.78 3.44 9.13
C VAL A 126 3.96 4.26 10.11
N VAL A 127 2.87 3.67 10.58
CA VAL A 127 1.95 4.26 11.56
C VAL A 127 2.16 3.58 12.90
N ASP A 128 2.43 4.37 13.93
CA ASP A 128 2.56 3.90 15.31
C ASP A 128 1.25 4.17 16.08
N TYR A 129 0.39 3.16 16.18
CA TYR A 129 -0.88 3.28 16.92
C TYR A 129 -0.67 3.45 18.43
N ASN A 130 0.52 3.17 18.98
CA ASN A 130 0.81 3.44 20.39
C ASN A 130 0.90 4.94 20.69
N GLN A 131 1.20 5.76 19.67
CA GLN A 131 1.25 7.22 19.78
C GLN A 131 -0.11 7.90 19.58
N PHE A 132 -1.16 7.12 19.24
CA PHE A 132 -2.48 7.64 18.92
C PHE A 132 -3.48 7.50 20.08
N GLU A 133 -3.89 8.65 20.63
CA GLU A 133 -4.97 8.75 21.62
C GLU A 133 -6.20 9.45 21.00
N PRO A 134 -7.39 8.79 20.98
CA PRO A 134 -8.61 9.38 20.46
C PRO A 134 -8.96 10.72 21.11
N GLY A 135 -9.33 11.71 20.31
CA GLY A 135 -9.70 13.05 20.77
C GLY A 135 -8.51 13.93 21.14
N ARG A 136 -7.27 13.46 20.97
CA ARG A 136 -6.04 14.24 21.20
C ARG A 136 -5.34 14.59 19.90
N THR A 137 -4.55 15.65 19.96
CA THR A 137 -3.59 16.00 18.90
C THR A 137 -2.60 14.87 18.71
N LEU A 138 -2.28 14.50 17.46
CA LEU A 138 -1.31 13.45 17.17
C LEU A 138 0.08 13.82 17.69
N SER A 139 0.68 12.93 18.47
CA SER A 139 2.05 13.05 18.95
C SER A 139 3.04 12.86 17.80
N ASP A 140 4.18 13.56 17.85
CA ASP A 140 5.24 13.38 16.86
C ASP A 140 5.67 11.90 16.78
N ASN A 141 6.10 11.48 15.60
CA ASN A 141 6.39 10.10 15.21
C ASN A 141 5.18 9.14 15.17
N THR A 142 3.93 9.63 15.23
CA THR A 142 2.75 8.79 14.93
C THR A 142 2.78 8.28 13.49
N LEU A 143 3.28 9.08 12.55
CA LEU A 143 3.43 8.73 11.14
C LEU A 143 4.86 9.00 10.68
N ARG A 144 5.60 7.96 10.30
CA ARG A 144 6.96 8.07 9.75
C ARG A 144 7.00 7.59 8.31
N LEU A 145 7.86 8.22 7.53
CA LEU A 145 8.11 7.94 6.13
C LEU A 145 9.56 7.50 5.95
N VAL A 146 9.79 6.51 5.09
CA VAL A 146 11.10 6.31 4.45
C VAL A 146 10.93 6.11 2.96
N GLU A 147 11.63 6.92 2.18
CA GLU A 147 11.77 6.75 0.74
C GLU A 147 13.15 6.23 0.44
N GLN A 148 13.23 5.19 -0.36
CA GLN A 148 14.51 4.62 -0.76
C GLN A 148 14.54 4.31 -2.24
N VAL A 149 15.64 4.74 -2.87
CA VAL A 149 16.06 4.38 -4.23
C VAL A 149 17.54 3.96 -4.16
N PRO A 150 18.11 3.30 -5.18
CA PRO A 150 19.51 2.87 -5.13
C PRO A 150 20.46 4.06 -4.87
N GLY A 151 21.18 4.00 -3.74
CA GLY A 151 22.16 5.01 -3.34
C GLY A 151 21.62 6.24 -2.61
N LEU A 152 20.31 6.34 -2.35
CA LEU A 152 19.73 7.45 -1.58
C LEU A 152 18.56 6.97 -0.70
N THR A 153 18.58 7.39 0.57
CA THR A 153 17.48 7.17 1.51
C THR A 153 17.07 8.49 2.15
N TYR A 154 15.77 8.75 2.18
CA TYR A 154 15.18 9.88 2.86
C TYR A 154 14.23 9.38 3.96
N GLN A 155 14.30 9.97 5.15
CA GLN A 155 13.40 9.65 6.26
C GLN A 155 12.79 10.94 6.82
N ALA A 156 11.51 10.87 7.19
CA ALA A 156 10.82 12.02 7.78
C ALA A 156 9.73 11.61 8.77
N ASP A 157 9.49 12.47 9.76
CA ASP A 157 8.26 12.45 10.54
C ASP A 157 7.19 13.28 9.83
N MET A 158 6.11 12.62 9.44
CA MET A 158 5.02 13.20 8.67
C MET A 158 3.83 13.57 9.55
N THR A 159 3.95 13.41 10.87
CA THR A 159 2.86 13.67 11.82
C THR A 159 2.38 15.13 11.75
N GLY A 160 3.27 16.10 11.58
CA GLY A 160 2.88 17.52 11.42
C GLY A 160 1.99 17.77 10.19
N LEU A 161 2.31 17.11 9.06
CA LEU A 161 1.48 17.18 7.86
C LEU A 161 0.16 16.43 8.02
N LEU A 162 0.19 15.26 8.67
CA LEU A 162 -1.03 14.51 8.97
C LEU A 162 -1.98 15.31 9.87
N ARG A 163 -1.46 16.02 10.88
CA ARG A 163 -2.24 16.90 11.76
C ARG A 163 -2.89 18.06 11.00
N THR A 164 -2.13 18.72 10.13
CA THR A 164 -2.59 19.95 9.44
C THR A 164 -3.49 19.65 8.24
N ARG A 165 -3.20 18.61 7.46
CA ARG A 165 -3.99 18.21 6.29
C ARG A 165 -5.13 17.25 6.61
N GLY A 166 -5.02 16.52 7.72
CA GLY A 166 -5.95 15.46 8.09
C GLY A 166 -5.74 14.13 7.36
N TYR A 167 -4.74 14.04 6.46
CA TYR A 167 -4.38 12.80 5.77
C TYR A 167 -2.91 12.81 5.30
N TRP A 168 -2.40 11.61 5.01
CA TRP A 168 -1.21 11.37 4.20
C TRP A 168 -1.61 10.40 3.09
N ALA A 169 -1.04 10.57 1.90
CA ALA A 169 -1.33 9.72 0.73
C ALA A 169 -0.04 9.33 0.02
N SER A 170 -0.02 8.11 -0.51
CA SER A 170 1.09 7.51 -1.23
C SER A 170 0.58 6.92 -2.54
N TYR A 171 1.28 7.13 -3.66
CA TYR A 171 0.80 6.82 -5.01
C TYR A 171 1.96 6.73 -6.02
N ASN A 172 3.01 5.99 -5.68
CA ASN A 172 4.17 5.71 -6.55
C ASN A 172 4.94 6.97 -7.05
N ARG A 173 4.79 8.10 -6.36
CA ARG A 173 5.54 9.34 -6.63
C ARG A 173 6.37 9.69 -5.39
N PRO A 174 7.67 10.00 -5.54
CA PRO A 174 8.47 10.42 -4.41
C PRO A 174 8.03 11.81 -3.93
N TYR A 175 7.92 11.95 -2.62
CA TYR A 175 7.62 13.17 -1.88
C TYR A 175 8.85 14.05 -1.72
N SER A 176 9.99 13.48 -1.30
CA SER A 176 11.21 14.24 -1.01
C SER A 176 11.75 14.89 -2.28
N ALA A 177 12.01 16.20 -2.22
CA ALA A 177 12.62 16.92 -3.34
C ALA A 177 13.96 16.30 -3.78
N GLU A 178 14.75 15.79 -2.83
CA GLU A 178 16.02 15.12 -3.11
C GLU A 178 15.81 13.80 -3.85
N VAL A 179 14.88 12.95 -3.36
CA VAL A 179 14.56 11.68 -4.02
C VAL A 179 13.95 11.92 -5.40
N ARG A 180 13.09 12.94 -5.55
CA ARG A 180 12.52 13.36 -6.84
C ARG A 180 13.60 13.76 -7.84
N GLN A 181 14.56 14.58 -7.42
CA GLN A 181 15.67 14.98 -8.27
C GLN A 181 16.54 13.77 -8.65
N PHE A 182 16.89 12.94 -7.67
CA PHE A 182 17.80 11.82 -7.85
C PHE A 182 17.22 10.72 -8.76
N SER A 183 15.94 10.41 -8.58
CA SER A 183 15.20 9.40 -9.37
C SER A 183 14.75 9.87 -10.75
N GLY A 184 14.97 11.14 -11.10
CA GLY A 184 14.59 11.72 -12.41
C GLY A 184 13.16 12.28 -12.49
N HIS A 185 12.39 12.24 -11.41
CA HIS A 185 11.02 12.77 -11.39
C HIS A 185 10.96 14.28 -11.59
N SER A 186 11.91 15.05 -11.07
CA SER A 186 11.92 16.51 -11.26
C SER A 186 12.03 16.89 -12.74
N SER A 187 12.92 16.23 -13.48
CA SER A 187 13.07 16.48 -14.93
C SER A 187 11.88 15.95 -15.72
N ALA A 188 11.29 14.82 -15.32
CA ALA A 188 10.09 14.30 -15.97
C ALA A 188 8.86 15.20 -15.75
N GLU A 189 8.73 15.80 -14.57
CA GLU A 189 7.68 16.79 -14.29
C GLU A 189 7.87 18.06 -15.12
N GLU A 190 9.11 18.54 -15.29
CA GLU A 190 9.41 19.68 -16.16
C GLU A 190 9.06 19.41 -17.63
N MET A 191 9.34 18.19 -18.12
CA MET A 191 9.14 17.83 -19.52
C MET A 191 7.71 17.40 -19.87
N TYR A 192 7.04 16.70 -18.96
CA TYR A 192 5.75 16.02 -19.22
C TYR A 192 4.63 16.44 -18.27
N GLY A 193 4.90 17.38 -17.36
CA GLY A 193 3.90 18.00 -16.50
C GLY A 193 3.46 17.16 -15.30
N SER A 194 2.23 17.41 -14.84
CA SER A 194 1.74 17.00 -13.52
C SER A 194 1.65 15.49 -13.31
N LEU A 195 1.70 14.67 -14.38
CA LEU A 195 1.72 13.21 -14.27
C LEU A 195 2.88 12.69 -13.40
N TYR A 196 4.01 13.40 -13.38
CA TYR A 196 5.19 13.08 -12.56
C TYR A 196 5.25 13.89 -11.26
N SER A 197 4.29 14.81 -11.04
CA SER A 197 4.18 15.59 -9.82
C SER A 197 3.80 14.72 -8.61
N PHE A 198 4.41 15.00 -7.46
CA PHE A 198 3.89 14.45 -6.22
C PHE A 198 2.56 15.13 -5.85
N ALA A 199 2.45 16.45 -6.01
CA ALA A 199 1.30 17.20 -5.50
C ALA A 199 0.09 17.15 -6.43
N ASP A 200 0.31 17.07 -7.74
CA ASP A 200 -0.72 17.34 -8.74
C ASP A 200 -0.91 16.19 -9.76
N SER A 201 -0.34 15.01 -9.51
CA SER A 201 -0.66 13.81 -10.30
C SER A 201 -2.14 13.42 -10.16
N PRO A 202 -2.69 12.58 -11.06
CA PRO A 202 -4.10 12.20 -11.01
C PRO A 202 -4.55 11.68 -9.64
N ARG A 203 -3.81 10.73 -9.05
CA ARG A 203 -4.11 10.17 -7.72
C ARG A 203 -3.94 11.20 -6.59
N ALA A 204 -2.93 12.07 -6.68
CA ALA A 204 -2.76 13.16 -5.72
C ALA A 204 -3.97 14.11 -5.73
N THR A 205 -4.46 14.44 -6.92
CA THR A 205 -5.64 15.28 -7.13
C THR A 205 -6.90 14.62 -6.54
N ILE A 206 -7.12 13.32 -6.78
CA ILE A 206 -8.26 12.59 -6.20
C ILE A 206 -8.18 12.59 -4.67
N PHE A 207 -7.02 12.26 -4.09
CA PHE A 207 -6.84 12.26 -2.64
C PHE A 207 -7.07 13.64 -2.01
N LYS A 208 -6.59 14.71 -2.66
CA LYS A 208 -6.76 16.09 -2.19
C LYS A 208 -8.22 16.47 -2.00
N HIS A 209 -9.11 15.96 -2.85
CA HIS A 209 -10.55 16.22 -2.76
C HIS A 209 -11.27 15.27 -1.80
N LEU A 210 -10.89 13.99 -1.75
CA LEU A 210 -11.66 12.98 -1.03
C LEU A 210 -11.16 12.71 0.39
N ALA A 211 -9.84 12.62 0.59
CA ALA A 211 -9.27 12.19 1.86
C ALA A 211 -9.66 13.08 3.05
N PRO A 212 -9.70 14.43 2.93
CA PRO A 212 -10.14 15.29 4.01
C PRO A 212 -11.59 15.06 4.46
N ALA A 213 -12.43 14.43 3.64
CA ALA A 213 -13.84 14.16 3.91
C ALA A 213 -14.10 12.76 4.49
N VAL A 214 -13.09 11.87 4.56
CA VAL A 214 -13.27 10.52 5.11
C VAL A 214 -13.52 10.59 6.62
N ARG A 215 -14.61 9.93 7.08
CA ARG A 215 -15.04 9.92 8.49
C ARG A 215 -15.24 8.53 9.10
N SER A 216 -15.22 7.48 8.27
CA SER A 216 -15.59 6.14 8.70
C SER A 216 -14.85 5.08 7.90
N MET A 217 -14.87 3.85 8.39
CA MET A 217 -14.40 2.67 7.66
C MET A 217 -15.11 2.51 6.31
N PHE A 218 -16.40 2.85 6.21
CA PHE A 218 -17.12 2.87 4.93
C PHE A 218 -16.53 3.89 3.95
N GLY A 219 -16.27 5.13 4.41
CA GLY A 219 -15.61 6.14 3.57
C GLY A 219 -14.20 5.73 3.15
N MET A 220 -13.42 5.11 4.04
CA MET A 220 -12.08 4.63 3.70
C MET A 220 -12.12 3.48 2.67
N ARG A 221 -13.06 2.53 2.80
CA ARG A 221 -13.30 1.48 1.80
C ARG A 221 -13.59 2.09 0.42
N HIS A 222 -14.51 3.05 0.37
CA HIS A 222 -14.87 3.74 -0.87
C HIS A 222 -13.65 4.40 -1.51
N VAL A 223 -12.84 5.15 -0.75
CA VAL A 223 -11.66 5.82 -1.31
C VAL A 223 -10.63 4.81 -1.83
N MET A 224 -10.32 3.76 -1.07
CA MET A 224 -9.31 2.77 -1.48
C MET A 224 -9.74 1.94 -2.68
N ASN A 225 -11.02 1.65 -2.83
CA ASN A 225 -11.55 0.88 -3.96
C ASN A 225 -12.03 1.76 -5.12
N ARG A 226 -11.79 3.08 -5.08
CA ARG A 226 -12.38 4.01 -6.03
C ARG A 226 -11.82 3.91 -7.44
N ASN A 227 -12.72 3.81 -8.41
CA ASN A 227 -12.50 4.19 -9.80
C ASN A 227 -13.83 4.59 -10.43
N VAL A 228 -13.95 5.85 -10.87
CA VAL A 228 -15.17 6.36 -11.52
C VAL A 228 -14.94 6.71 -12.99
N TYR A 229 -13.95 6.10 -13.64
CA TYR A 229 -13.70 6.27 -15.08
C TYR A 229 -14.99 6.08 -15.90
N PRO A 230 -15.28 6.94 -16.90
CA PRO A 230 -14.44 8.03 -17.43
C PRO A 230 -14.54 9.37 -16.68
N ASN A 231 -15.30 9.43 -15.58
CA ASN A 231 -15.67 10.67 -14.89
C ASN A 231 -14.79 11.02 -13.67
N GLU A 232 -13.53 10.58 -13.66
CA GLU A 232 -12.61 10.83 -12.54
C GLU A 232 -12.20 12.32 -12.43
N ASN A 233 -12.45 13.12 -13.48
CA ASN A 233 -12.12 14.54 -13.55
C ASN A 233 -10.64 14.85 -13.30
N VAL A 234 -9.76 13.96 -13.75
CA VAL A 234 -8.30 14.10 -13.74
C VAL A 234 -7.76 13.93 -15.15
N LEU A 235 -6.62 14.55 -15.43
CA LEU A 235 -5.95 14.45 -16.73
C LEU A 235 -4.59 13.76 -16.57
N PRO A 236 -4.22 12.85 -17.49
CA PRO A 236 -5.06 12.26 -18.55
C PRO A 236 -6.24 11.44 -17.99
N GLY A 237 -7.40 11.47 -18.65
CA GLY A 237 -8.60 10.74 -18.20
C GLY A 237 -8.58 9.28 -18.66
N THR A 238 -7.77 8.44 -18.02
CA THR A 238 -7.64 7.01 -18.33
C THR A 238 -8.11 6.16 -17.15
N PRO A 239 -8.54 4.89 -17.35
CA PRO A 239 -8.99 4.05 -16.26
C PRO A 239 -7.85 3.63 -15.32
N GLY A 240 -6.60 3.85 -15.74
CA GLY A 240 -5.39 3.70 -14.93
C GLY A 240 -5.10 4.84 -13.97
N HIS A 241 -5.75 6.00 -14.12
CA HIS A 241 -5.46 7.21 -13.33
C HIS A 241 -6.39 7.42 -12.13
N ALA A 242 -7.09 6.37 -11.70
CA ALA A 242 -7.89 6.32 -10.47
C ALA A 242 -7.08 5.84 -9.24
N ILE A 243 -7.71 5.72 -8.06
CA ILE A 243 -7.06 5.14 -6.87
C ILE A 243 -6.90 3.61 -7.00
N SER A 244 -7.92 2.94 -7.52
CA SER A 244 -7.89 1.53 -7.90
C SER A 244 -7.96 1.41 -9.42
N ALA A 245 -6.81 1.40 -10.09
CA ALA A 245 -6.74 1.36 -11.55
C ALA A 245 -7.50 0.16 -12.16
N ARG A 246 -7.98 0.36 -13.39
CA ARG A 246 -8.68 -0.64 -14.21
C ARG A 246 -8.17 -0.60 -15.65
N MET A 247 -6.90 -0.97 -15.87
CA MET A 247 -6.29 -0.89 -17.21
C MET A 247 -6.98 -1.81 -18.22
N ASP A 248 -7.79 -2.77 -17.76
CA ASP A 248 -8.59 -3.67 -18.59
C ASP A 248 -9.77 -2.96 -19.27
N LEU A 249 -10.13 -1.78 -18.77
CA LEU A 249 -11.17 -0.91 -19.34
C LEU A 249 -10.60 0.10 -20.35
N ASP A 250 -9.30 0.07 -20.63
CA ASP A 250 -8.70 0.90 -21.67
C ASP A 250 -9.20 0.44 -23.05
N GLU A 251 -9.77 1.36 -23.83
CA GLU A 251 -10.41 1.03 -25.11
C GLU A 251 -9.39 0.68 -26.20
N GLU A 252 -8.18 1.23 -26.13
CA GLU A 252 -7.14 1.05 -27.15
C GLU A 252 -6.24 -0.14 -26.81
N ASN A 253 -5.81 -0.24 -25.55
CA ASN A 253 -4.84 -1.23 -25.09
C ASN A 253 -5.28 -1.83 -23.75
N PRO A 254 -6.34 -2.67 -23.74
CA PRO A 254 -6.82 -3.29 -22.53
C PRO A 254 -5.75 -4.23 -21.94
N LEU A 255 -5.38 -3.99 -20.69
CA LEU A 255 -4.41 -4.79 -19.94
C LEU A 255 -5.05 -5.26 -18.63
N PRO A 256 -5.04 -6.57 -18.30
CA PRO A 256 -5.61 -7.07 -17.05
C PRO A 256 -4.65 -6.77 -15.88
N ASN A 257 -4.55 -5.49 -15.54
CA ASN A 257 -3.66 -4.90 -14.55
C ASN A 257 -4.34 -3.71 -13.88
N GLY A 258 -4.05 -3.48 -12.60
CA GLY A 258 -4.59 -2.36 -11.84
C GLY A 258 -4.79 -2.75 -10.39
N GLY A 259 -5.75 -2.11 -9.72
CA GLY A 259 -6.10 -2.48 -8.35
C GLY A 259 -6.57 -3.93 -8.27
N ILE A 260 -5.95 -4.75 -7.42
CA ILE A 260 -6.30 -6.18 -7.24
C ILE A 260 -6.77 -6.52 -5.82
N ASP A 261 -6.75 -5.54 -4.92
CA ASP A 261 -7.35 -5.60 -3.59
C ASP A 261 -7.50 -4.20 -3.01
N ALA A 262 -8.17 -4.14 -1.87
CA ALA A 262 -7.92 -3.09 -0.89
C ALA A 262 -7.97 -3.66 0.53
N LYS A 263 -7.17 -3.12 1.44
CA LYS A 263 -7.16 -3.42 2.88
C LYS A 263 -7.31 -2.12 3.65
N VAL A 264 -8.21 -2.10 4.63
CA VAL A 264 -8.43 -0.92 5.46
C VAL A 264 -8.56 -1.31 6.93
N VAL A 265 -8.07 -0.45 7.81
CA VAL A 265 -8.09 -0.67 9.25
C VAL A 265 -8.25 0.66 9.98
N ASN A 266 -8.94 0.63 11.11
CA ASN A 266 -8.96 1.73 12.06
C ASN A 266 -8.36 1.31 13.41
N ARG A 267 -8.26 2.23 14.36
CA ARG A 267 -7.65 1.92 15.67
C ARG A 267 -8.30 0.73 16.38
N CYS A 268 -9.63 0.64 16.33
CA CYS A 268 -10.36 -0.40 17.06
C CYS A 268 -10.09 -1.79 16.47
N LEU A 269 -10.12 -1.92 15.13
CA LEU A 269 -9.76 -3.15 14.43
C LEU A 269 -8.28 -3.49 14.61
N PHE A 270 -7.40 -2.49 14.52
CA PHE A 270 -5.96 -2.66 14.65
C PHE A 270 -5.55 -3.27 16.01
N ARG A 271 -6.19 -2.84 17.11
CA ARG A 271 -5.96 -3.41 18.46
C ARG A 271 -6.19 -4.92 18.55
N ARG A 272 -6.97 -5.49 17.62
CA ARG A 272 -7.29 -6.92 17.53
C ARG A 272 -6.55 -7.59 16.36
N LEU A 273 -5.64 -6.87 15.70
CA LEU A 273 -5.01 -7.23 14.42
C LEU A 273 -6.04 -7.64 13.36
N GLN A 274 -7.17 -6.97 13.33
CA GLN A 274 -8.23 -7.16 12.36
C GLN A 274 -8.15 -6.07 11.30
N CYS A 275 -8.65 -6.35 10.10
CA CYS A 275 -8.88 -5.36 9.06
C CYS A 275 -10.11 -5.75 8.23
N GLN A 276 -10.57 -4.83 7.38
CA GLN A 276 -11.48 -5.17 6.30
C GLN A 276 -10.68 -5.25 5.01
N ALA A 277 -10.96 -6.26 4.19
CA ALA A 277 -10.29 -6.45 2.92
C ALA A 277 -11.26 -6.84 1.82
N ILE A 278 -10.96 -6.47 0.59
CA ILE A 278 -11.63 -6.94 -0.63
C ILE A 278 -10.56 -7.47 -1.58
N SER A 279 -10.89 -8.53 -2.33
CA SER A 279 -10.00 -9.13 -3.32
C SER A 279 -10.61 -8.97 -4.71
N GLY A 280 -9.79 -8.59 -5.68
CA GLY A 280 -10.19 -8.37 -7.07
C GLY A 280 -10.21 -6.90 -7.47
N PRO A 281 -10.40 -6.63 -8.78
CA PRO A 281 -10.54 -5.28 -9.28
C PRO A 281 -11.81 -4.62 -8.78
N THR A 282 -11.74 -3.31 -8.57
CA THR A 282 -12.92 -2.54 -8.17
C THR A 282 -14.04 -2.70 -9.18
N HIS A 283 -15.26 -2.77 -8.66
CA HIS A 283 -16.50 -2.83 -9.41
C HIS A 283 -17.57 -1.95 -8.74
N ASP A 284 -17.14 -0.92 -7.98
CA ASP A 284 -18.04 -0.02 -7.26
C ASP A 284 -18.83 0.88 -8.24
N ASP A 285 -18.11 1.50 -9.19
CA ASP A 285 -18.68 2.42 -10.19
C ASP A 285 -18.31 2.02 -11.64
N VAL A 286 -17.68 0.85 -11.81
CA VAL A 286 -17.19 0.32 -13.08
C VAL A 286 -17.59 -1.16 -13.24
N PRO A 287 -17.67 -1.72 -14.46
CA PRO A 287 -18.13 -3.09 -14.68
C PRO A 287 -17.28 -4.14 -13.94
N VAL A 288 -17.92 -5.20 -13.46
CA VAL A 288 -17.25 -6.35 -12.84
C VAL A 288 -16.25 -6.97 -13.82
N PHE A 289 -15.02 -7.18 -13.37
CA PHE A 289 -13.99 -7.85 -14.17
C PHE A 289 -14.32 -9.34 -14.37
N ARG A 290 -14.10 -9.81 -15.60
CA ARG A 290 -14.26 -11.22 -16.00
C ARG A 290 -13.09 -11.64 -16.87
N TRP A 291 -12.66 -12.90 -16.74
CA TRP A 291 -11.65 -13.49 -17.64
C TRP A 291 -12.25 -13.91 -18.99
N THR A 292 -13.52 -14.26 -19.02
CA THR A 292 -14.21 -14.72 -20.25
C THR A 292 -15.27 -13.75 -20.75
N ALA A 293 -15.39 -13.69 -22.08
CA ALA A 293 -16.46 -13.01 -22.79
C ALA A 293 -17.78 -13.80 -22.70
N ALA A 294 -18.89 -13.17 -23.11
CA ALA A 294 -20.22 -13.81 -23.08
C ALA A 294 -20.32 -15.06 -23.98
N ASN A 295 -19.49 -15.16 -25.02
CA ASN A 295 -19.40 -16.32 -25.91
C ASN A 295 -18.44 -17.41 -25.40
N GLY A 296 -17.80 -17.21 -24.23
CA GLY A 296 -16.85 -18.15 -23.62
C GLY A 296 -15.39 -17.94 -24.03
N ASP A 297 -15.08 -16.97 -24.89
CA ASP A 297 -13.71 -16.69 -25.29
C ASP A 297 -12.92 -16.09 -24.11
N ASP A 298 -11.66 -16.49 -23.99
CA ASP A 298 -10.70 -15.92 -23.05
C ASP A 298 -10.31 -14.50 -23.50
N LEU A 299 -10.62 -13.49 -22.67
CA LEU A 299 -10.34 -12.09 -22.96
C LEU A 299 -8.83 -11.78 -22.84
N PHE A 300 -8.09 -12.56 -22.06
CA PHE A 300 -6.70 -12.28 -21.72
C PHE A 300 -5.82 -13.56 -21.73
N PRO A 301 -5.74 -14.29 -22.85
CA PRO A 301 -5.10 -15.60 -22.91
C PRO A 301 -3.59 -15.60 -22.66
N ARG A 302 -2.95 -14.43 -22.70
CA ARG A 302 -1.52 -14.27 -22.39
C ARG A 302 -1.23 -14.08 -20.90
N TRP A 303 -2.25 -13.88 -20.07
CA TRP A 303 -2.08 -13.71 -18.63
C TRP A 303 -2.45 -15.00 -17.91
N PRO A 304 -1.56 -15.60 -17.11
CA PRO A 304 -1.86 -16.81 -16.36
C PRO A 304 -3.01 -16.57 -15.35
N HIS A 305 -4.07 -17.37 -15.44
CA HIS A 305 -5.23 -17.26 -14.54
C HIS A 305 -5.84 -18.63 -14.19
N LEU A 306 -5.06 -19.72 -14.35
CA LEU A 306 -5.49 -21.04 -13.93
C LEU A 306 -5.74 -21.08 -12.40
N GLY A 307 -6.94 -21.54 -12.01
CA GLY A 307 -7.35 -21.61 -10.61
C GLY A 307 -7.95 -20.32 -10.06
N LEU A 308 -7.98 -19.24 -10.87
CA LEU A 308 -8.71 -18.02 -10.54
C LEU A 308 -10.21 -18.16 -10.88
N PRO A 309 -11.10 -17.54 -10.11
CA PRO A 309 -12.49 -17.33 -10.51
C PRO A 309 -12.59 -16.59 -11.85
N ASP A 310 -13.55 -16.96 -12.72
CA ASP A 310 -13.86 -16.19 -13.93
C ASP A 310 -14.34 -14.77 -13.57
N VAL A 311 -15.31 -14.66 -12.66
CA VAL A 311 -15.96 -13.41 -12.28
C VAL A 311 -15.45 -12.91 -10.94
N TRP A 312 -14.93 -11.67 -10.91
CA TRP A 312 -14.38 -11.04 -9.71
C TRP A 312 -15.37 -10.07 -9.06
N ASN A 313 -16.43 -10.62 -8.48
CA ASN A 313 -17.51 -9.87 -7.80
C ASN A 313 -17.53 -10.14 -6.29
N PHE A 314 -16.36 -10.08 -5.65
CA PHE A 314 -16.22 -10.33 -4.22
C PHE A 314 -16.62 -9.11 -3.40
N ARG A 315 -17.17 -9.35 -2.21
CA ARG A 315 -17.48 -8.29 -1.25
C ARG A 315 -16.34 -8.08 -0.28
N TRP A 316 -16.35 -6.93 0.39
CA TRP A 316 -15.52 -6.70 1.57
C TRP A 316 -15.78 -7.77 2.64
N VAL A 317 -14.70 -8.33 3.17
CA VAL A 317 -14.72 -9.30 4.27
C VAL A 317 -13.99 -8.75 5.48
N HIS A 318 -14.37 -9.23 6.66
CA HIS A 318 -13.65 -8.99 7.89
C HIS A 318 -12.57 -10.04 8.08
N VAL A 319 -11.32 -9.61 8.20
CA VAL A 319 -10.16 -10.49 8.36
C VAL A 319 -9.72 -10.47 9.82
N THR A 320 -9.53 -11.65 10.42
CA THR A 320 -9.21 -11.77 11.83
C THR A 320 -8.25 -12.93 12.12
N PRO A 321 -7.37 -12.80 13.15
CA PRO A 321 -6.57 -13.92 13.64
C PRO A 321 -7.40 -14.94 14.45
N ALA A 322 -8.65 -14.63 14.77
CA ALA A 322 -9.53 -15.53 15.51
C ALA A 322 -10.04 -16.66 14.62
N ARG A 323 -10.18 -17.86 15.21
CA ARG A 323 -10.70 -19.05 14.51
C ARG A 323 -12.19 -18.94 14.14
N LEU A 324 -12.90 -17.99 14.76
CA LEU A 324 -14.30 -17.67 14.50
C LEU A 324 -14.41 -16.16 14.24
N LEU A 325 -15.25 -15.78 13.27
CA LEU A 325 -15.60 -14.38 13.06
C LEU A 325 -16.38 -13.86 14.28
N PRO A 326 -16.03 -12.69 14.85
CA PRO A 326 -16.80 -12.10 15.94
C PRO A 326 -18.26 -11.87 15.50
N ASN A 327 -19.21 -11.94 16.44
CA ASN A 327 -20.58 -11.52 16.15
C ASN A 327 -20.60 -10.01 15.79
N ALA A 328 -21.59 -9.55 15.02
CA ALA A 328 -21.74 -8.13 14.68
C ALA A 328 -21.89 -7.20 15.91
N ALA A 329 -22.16 -7.75 17.09
CA ALA A 329 -22.17 -7.03 18.37
C ALA A 329 -20.78 -6.89 19.01
N ASP A 330 -19.79 -7.67 18.55
CA ASP A 330 -18.40 -7.62 19.01
C ASP A 330 -17.53 -6.73 18.10
N THR A 331 -18.07 -6.18 17.03
CA THR A 331 -17.33 -5.39 16.05
C THR A 331 -17.28 -3.91 16.42
N CYS A 332 -16.09 -3.35 16.23
CA CYS A 332 -15.89 -1.94 15.92
C CYS A 332 -16.72 -1.57 14.67
#